data_AF-A0A7D5SSP5-F1
#
_entry.id   AF-A0A7D5SSP5-F1
#
_cell.length_a   1.000
_cell.length_b   1.000
_cell.length_c   1.000
_cell.angle_alpha   90.00
_cell.angle_beta   90.00
_cell.angle_gamma   90.00
#
_symmetry.space_group_name_H-M   'P 1'
#
loop_
_entity.id
_entity.type
_entity.pdbx_description
1 polymer ?
#
loop_
_entity_poly.entity_id
_entity_poly.type
_entity_poly.pdbx_seq_one_letter_code
_entity_poly.pdbx_strand_id
1 'polypeptide(L)' 'MGNHKSKHLREFQDRKTTLVKEARSLTEHAASKNRELTGKEVSAFDALRTRNDASSVAIGREAALIADENG' A
#
# COMPACT_ATOMS: atom_id res chain seq x y z
N MET A 1 -16.46 -19.18 9.68
CA MET A 1 -15.77 -17.92 10.08
C MET A 1 -14.93 -17.28 8.96
N GLY A 2 -14.75 -17.89 7.77
CA GLY A 2 -13.83 -17.39 6.72
C GLY A 2 -14.18 -16.10 5.96
N ASN A 3 -15.39 -15.54 6.12
CA ASN A 3 -15.82 -14.36 5.33
C ASN A 3 -15.17 -13.04 5.76
N HIS A 4 -14.76 -12.90 7.04
CA HIS A 4 -14.21 -11.65 7.55
C HIS A 4 -12.72 -11.47 7.21
N LYS A 5 -11.92 -12.54 7.29
CA LYS A 5 -10.48 -12.50 6.96
C LYS A 5 -10.23 -12.26 5.47
N SER A 6 -11.02 -12.89 4.60
CA SER A 6 -10.97 -12.63 3.15
C SER A 6 -11.35 -11.18 2.81
N LYS A 7 -12.30 -10.60 3.55
CA LYS A 7 -12.67 -9.18 3.41
C LYS A 7 -11.53 -8.24 3.83
N HIS A 8 -10.90 -8.47 4.98
CA HIS A 8 -9.75 -7.67 5.43
C HIS A 8 -8.56 -7.78 4.48
N LEU A 9 -8.25 -8.99 4.00
CA LEU A 9 -7.21 -9.21 3.01
C LEU A 9 -7.45 -8.36 1.75
N ARG A 10 -8.68 -8.37 1.22
CA ARG A 10 -9.04 -7.56 0.06
C ARG A 10 -8.95 -6.06 0.34
N GLU A 11 -9.43 -5.61 1.49
CA GLU A 11 -9.33 -4.20 1.91
C GLU A 11 -7.86 -3.73 2.00
N PHE A 12 -6.96 -4.56 2.54
CA PHE A 12 -5.53 -4.23 2.58
C PHE A 12 -4.89 -4.21 1.19
N GLN A 13 -5.28 -5.13 0.29
CA GLN A 13 -4.82 -5.15 -1.10
C GLN A 13 -5.30 -3.93 -1.89
N ASP A 14 -6.56 -3.53 -1.74
CA ASP A 14 -7.13 -2.35 -2.36
C ASP A 14 -6.43 -1.07 -1.85
N ARG A 15 -6.22 -0.97 -0.53
CA ARG A 15 -5.47 0.13 0.09
C ARG A 15 -4.04 0.21 -0.45
N LYS A 16 -3.34 -0.93 -0.53
CA LYS A 16 -1.98 -0.98 -1.09
C LYS A 16 -1.95 -0.48 -2.53
N THR A 17 -2.91 -0.90 -3.36
CA THR A 17 -3.03 -0.46 -4.75
C THR A 17 -3.21 1.05 -4.85
N THR A 18 -4.08 1.63 -4.02
CA THR A 18 -4.29 3.09 -3.96
C THR A 18 -3.01 3.83 -3.56
N LEU A 19 -2.30 3.35 -2.52
CA LEU A 19 -1.06 3.97 -2.05
C LEU A 19 0.04 3.95 -3.13
N VAL A 20 0.18 2.85 -3.89
CA VAL A 20 1.14 2.78 -5.01
C VAL A 20 0.77 3.78 -6.11
N LYS A 21 -0.52 3.89 -6.44
CA LYS A 21 -1.00 4.86 -7.44
C LYS A 21 -0.69 6.29 -7.02
N GLU A 22 -0.98 6.66 -5.78
CA GLU A 22 -0.67 7.99 -5.24
C GLU A 22 0.84 8.29 -5.29
N ALA A 23 1.68 7.33 -4.86
CA ALA A 23 3.13 7.49 -4.87
C ALA A 23 3.66 7.68 -6.30
N ARG A 24 3.13 6.90 -7.24
CA ARG A 24 3.47 7.01 -8.67
C ARG A 24 3.03 8.37 -9.23
N SER A 25 1.83 8.85 -8.91
CA SER A 25 1.35 10.16 -9.35
C SER A 25 2.24 11.31 -8.87
N LEU A 26 2.82 11.22 -7.67
CA LEU A 26 3.79 12.23 -7.20
C LEU A 26 5.05 12.23 -8.07
N THR A 27 5.60 11.04 -8.38
CA THR A 27 6.80 10.91 -9.22
C THR A 27 6.54 11.35 -10.66
N GLU A 28 5.40 10.98 -11.23
CA GLU A 28 4.98 11.38 -12.57
C GLU A 28 4.74 12.89 -12.66
N HIS A 29 4.17 13.50 -11.61
CA HIS A 29 3.97 14.94 -11.55
C HIS A 29 5.29 15.72 -11.57
N ALA A 30 6.27 15.30 -10.78
CA ALA A 30 7.59 15.92 -10.78
C ALA A 30 8.30 15.72 -12.13
N ALA A 31 8.26 14.50 -12.69
CA ALA A 31 8.82 14.18 -14.00
C ALA A 31 8.18 15.01 -15.13
N SER A 32 6.85 15.19 -15.12
CA SER A 32 6.13 16.02 -16.11
C SER A 32 6.58 17.48 -16.12
N LYS A 33 7.18 17.93 -15.01
CA LYS A 33 7.72 19.28 -14.82
C LYS A 33 9.24 19.33 -15.03
N ASN A 34 9.86 18.24 -15.50
CA ASN A 34 11.32 18.08 -15.64
C ASN A 34 12.09 18.48 -14.37
N ARG A 35 11.56 18.11 -13.20
CA ARG A 35 12.18 18.40 -11.92
C ARG A 35 12.15 17.18 -11.01
N GLU A 36 13.01 17.21 -10.00
CA GLU A 36 12.94 16.27 -8.89
C GLU A 36 11.78 16.60 -7.95
N LEU A 37 11.44 15.65 -7.07
CA LEU A 37 10.48 15.86 -6.00
C LEU A 37 10.96 17.00 -5.08
N THR A 38 10.04 17.90 -4.73
CA THR A 38 10.32 18.90 -3.69
C THR A 38 10.41 18.22 -2.32
N GLY A 39 11.02 18.86 -1.32
CA GLY A 39 11.08 18.30 0.03
C GLY A 39 9.71 17.92 0.62
N LYS A 40 8.65 18.65 0.24
CA LYS A 40 7.26 18.30 0.60
C LYS A 40 6.78 17.02 -0.08
N GLU A 41 7.05 16.88 -1.38
CA GLU A 41 6.67 15.68 -2.14
C GLU A 41 7.49 14.46 -1.74
N VAL A 42 8.77 14.63 -1.38
CA VAL A 42 9.61 13.57 -0.78
C VAL A 42 8.98 13.11 0.53
N SER A 43 8.65 14.03 1.44
CA SER A 43 8.00 13.70 2.71
C SER A 43 6.65 12.99 2.52
N ALA A 44 5.87 13.42 1.52
CA ALA A 44 4.61 12.77 1.15
C ALA A 44 4.84 11.35 0.59
N PHE A 45 5.83 11.18 -0.28
CA PHE A 45 6.22 9.88 -0.82
C PHE A 45 6.68 8.92 0.27
N ASP A 46 7.50 9.38 1.22
CA ASP A 46 7.95 8.57 2.36
C ASP A 46 6.79 8.14 3.28
N ALA A 47 5.81 9.03 3.49
CA ALA A 47 4.61 8.68 4.23
C ALA A 47 3.77 7.61 3.49
N LEU A 48 3.67 7.69 2.16
CA LEU A 48 3.01 6.67 1.35
C LEU A 48 3.75 5.34 1.38
N ARG A 49 5.08 5.36 1.30
CA ARG A 49 5.94 4.17 1.41
C ARG A 49 5.73 3.48 2.75
N THR A 50 5.79 4.23 3.85
CA THR A 50 5.56 3.71 5.21
C THR A 50 4.19 3.04 5.34
N ARG A 51 3.14 3.63 4.76
CA ARG A 51 1.78 3.05 4.75
C ARG A 51 1.70 1.79 3.86
N ASN A 52 2.45 1.75 2.75
CA ASN A 52 2.52 0.59 1.87
C ASN A 52 3.18 -0.60 2.58
N ASP A 53 4.28 -0.35 3.28
CA ASP A 53 5.00 -1.36 4.05
C ASP A 53 4.10 -1.93 5.16
N ALA A 54 3.40 -1.06 5.89
CA ALA A 54 2.43 -1.48 6.90
C ALA A 54 1.28 -2.32 6.31
N SER A 55 0.75 -1.93 5.16
CA SER A 55 -0.31 -2.69 4.46
C SER A 55 0.22 -4.05 3.97
N SER A 56 1.48 -4.12 3.53
CA SER A 56 2.11 -5.37 3.10
C SER A 56 2.31 -6.35 4.26
N VAL A 57 2.71 -5.86 5.44
CA VAL A 57 2.79 -6.68 6.65
C VAL A 57 1.41 -7.20 7.06
N ALA A 58 0.36 -6.38 7.00
CA ALA A 58 -1.00 -6.79 7.32
C ALA A 58 -1.52 -7.89 6.36
N ILE A 59 -1.27 -7.73 5.05
CA ILE A 59 -1.60 -8.76 4.04
C ILE A 59 -0.92 -10.09 4.37
N GLY A 60 0.37 -10.07 4.72
CA GLY A 60 1.09 -11.29 5.07
C GLY A 60 0.50 -12.01 6.29
N ARG A 61 0.09 -11.24 7.31
CA ARG A 61 -0.57 -11.78 8.51
C ARG A 61 -1.93 -12.39 8.20
N GLU A 62 -2.79 -11.68 7.45
CA GLU A 62 -4.10 -12.19 7.05
C GLU A 62 -3.98 -13.45 6.18
N ALA A 63 -3.03 -13.47 5.25
CA ALA A 63 -2.79 -14.64 4.40
C ALA A 63 -2.36 -15.87 5.23
N ALA A 64 -1.49 -15.70 6.22
CA ALA A 64 -1.10 -16.77 7.13
C ALA A 64 -2.29 -17.28 7.96
N LEU A 65 -3.11 -16.37 8.50
CA LEU A 65 -4.30 -16.72 9.28
C LEU A 65 -5.37 -17.45 8.46
N ILE A 66 -5.46 -17.19 7.15
CA ILE A 66 -6.34 -17.90 6.23
C ILE A 66 -5.78 -19.28 5.91
N ALA A 67 -4.45 -19.40 5.75
CA ALA A 67 -3.81 -20.68 5.49
C ALA A 67 -3.98 -21.64 6.69
N ASP A 68 -3.76 -21.16 7.91
CA ASP A 68 -3.92 -21.94 9.14
C ASP A 68 -5.37 -22.41 9.38
N GLU A 69 -6.38 -21.71 8.84
CA GLU A 69 -7.79 -22.13 8.92
C GLU A 69 -8.19 -23.18 7.89
N ASN A 70 -7.43 -23.30 6.80
CA ASN A 70 -7.75 -24.18 5.67
C ASN A 70 -6.83 -25.41 5.58
N GLY A 71 -5.85 -25.54 6.49
CA GLY A 71 -4.97 -26.71 6.65
C GLY A 71 -5.47 -27.63 7.76
#